data_AF-A0A0D8ZWA9-F1
#
_entry.id   AF-A0A0D8ZWA9-F1
#
_cell.length_a   1.000
_cell.length_b   1.000
_cell.length_c   1.000
_cell.angle_alpha   90.00
_cell.angle_beta   90.00
_cell.angle_gamma   90.00
#
_symmetry.space_group_name_H-M   'P 1'
#
loop_
_entity.id
_entity.type
_entity.pdbx_description
1 polymer ?
#
loop_
_entity_poly.entity_id
_entity_poly.type
_entity_poly.pdbx_seq_one_letter_code
_entity_poly.pdbx_strand_id
1 'polypeptide(L)'
;MKRESAGDSIVSIVLPVSLIFGLVLLLSLSAGQTSSEAISETPLESWLKIIVDYLAAGAEIAGTVVIGVAVFRGIFAYMRQLLYYSRQHIDATESIRLKLGRVLTLGLEFTVASDILRTAVAPTRQDILNLGAIVLLRTLLNYFLEREIQQVEQNRANNRDD
;
A
#
# COMPACT_ATOMS: atom_id res chain seq x y z
N MET A 1 -0.31 32.44 -17.37
CA MET A 1 -1.16 31.49 -16.63
C MET A 1 -1.41 30.27 -17.50
N LYS A 2 -0.57 29.23 -17.39
CA LYS A 2 -0.79 27.95 -18.06
C LYS A 2 -1.94 27.26 -17.33
N ARG A 3 -3.04 27.02 -18.02
CA ARG A 3 -4.15 26.19 -17.52
C ARG A 3 -3.60 24.77 -17.43
N GLU A 4 -3.22 24.31 -16.24
CA GLU A 4 -3.04 22.88 -16.01
C GLU A 4 -4.38 22.21 -16.31
N SER A 5 -4.38 21.52 -17.45
CA SER A 5 -5.54 20.86 -18.00
C SER A 5 -5.94 19.75 -17.04
N ALA A 6 -7.19 19.75 -16.57
CA ALA A 6 -7.77 18.66 -15.80
C ALA A 6 -7.56 17.28 -16.44
N GLY A 7 -7.25 17.23 -17.75
CA GLY A 7 -6.83 16.02 -18.45
C GLY A 7 -5.55 15.36 -17.93
N ASP A 8 -4.51 16.12 -17.55
CA ASP A 8 -3.22 15.54 -17.12
C ASP A 8 -3.33 14.82 -15.77
N SER A 9 -4.11 15.37 -14.84
CA SER A 9 -4.39 14.72 -13.54
C SER A 9 -5.29 13.49 -13.66
N ILE A 10 -6.18 13.45 -14.65
CA ILE A 10 -7.02 12.26 -14.89
C ILE A 10 -6.18 11.15 -15.52
N VAL A 11 -5.33 11.48 -16.49
CA VAL A 11 -4.48 10.49 -17.16
C VAL A 11 -3.48 9.86 -16.18
N SER A 12 -2.93 10.62 -15.23
CA SER A 12 -1.97 10.08 -14.25
C SER A 12 -2.59 9.05 -13.27
N ILE A 13 -3.89 9.12 -13.00
CA ILE A 13 -4.64 8.09 -12.24
C ILE A 13 -5.08 6.95 -13.14
N VAL A 14 -5.70 7.31 -14.27
CA VAL A 14 -6.43 6.36 -15.10
C VAL A 14 -5.46 5.41 -15.78
N LEU A 15 -4.24 5.85 -16.08
CA LEU A 15 -3.22 5.02 -16.73
C LEU A 15 -2.78 3.83 -15.87
N PRO A 16 -2.31 3.98 -14.62
CA PRO A 16 -1.95 2.83 -13.78
C PRO A 16 -3.17 1.98 -13.41
N VAL A 17 -4.33 2.58 -13.14
CA VAL A 17 -5.56 1.83 -12.78
C VAL A 17 -6.08 1.00 -13.95
N SER A 18 -6.13 1.59 -15.15
CA SER A 18 -6.54 0.89 -16.38
C SER A 18 -5.55 -0.21 -16.76
N LEU A 19 -4.24 0.01 -16.53
CA LEU A 19 -3.22 -1.00 -16.79
C LEU A 19 -3.33 -2.18 -15.81
N ILE A 20 -3.55 -1.93 -14.52
CA ILE A 20 -3.81 -2.98 -13.51
C ILE A 20 -5.10 -3.74 -13.85
N PHE A 21 -6.19 -3.01 -14.12
CA PHE A 21 -7.47 -3.61 -14.45
C PHE A 21 -7.40 -4.42 -15.74
N GLY A 22 -6.73 -3.90 -16.77
CA GLY A 22 -6.49 -4.56 -18.04
C GLY A 22 -5.62 -5.81 -17.89
N LEU A 23 -4.56 -5.76 -17.09
CA LEU A 23 -3.72 -6.92 -16.77
C LEU A 23 -4.54 -8.00 -16.04
N VAL A 24 -5.32 -7.62 -15.02
CA VAL A 24 -6.18 -8.53 -14.26
C VAL A 24 -7.25 -9.16 -15.16
N LEU A 25 -7.88 -8.36 -16.03
CA LEU A 25 -8.87 -8.82 -17.00
C LEU A 25 -8.25 -9.77 -18.04
N LEU A 26 -7.06 -9.44 -18.55
CA LEU A 26 -6.31 -10.26 -19.50
C LEU A 26 -5.90 -11.59 -18.87
N LEU A 27 -5.42 -11.58 -17.62
CA LEU A 27 -5.14 -12.81 -16.86
C LEU A 27 -6.42 -13.63 -16.60
N SER A 28 -7.55 -12.98 -16.35
CA SER A 28 -8.85 -13.64 -16.18
C SER A 28 -9.36 -14.30 -17.47
N LEU A 29 -9.22 -13.63 -18.61
CA LEU A 29 -9.67 -14.08 -19.94
C LEU A 29 -8.75 -15.14 -20.57
N SER A 30 -7.44 -15.03 -20.38
CA SER A 30 -6.45 -15.99 -20.91
C SER A 30 -6.39 -17.30 -20.11
N ALA A 31 -6.90 -17.33 -18.88
CA ALA A 31 -6.89 -18.50 -18.01
C ALA A 31 -7.84 -19.65 -18.43
N GLY A 32 -8.57 -19.51 -19.55
CA GLY A 32 -9.34 -20.60 -20.16
C GLY A 32 -8.49 -21.69 -20.84
N GLN A 33 -7.17 -21.49 -20.97
CA GLN A 33 -6.27 -22.41 -21.68
C GLN A 33 -5.01 -22.75 -20.85
N THR A 34 -5.15 -22.94 -19.54
CA THR A 34 -4.15 -23.72 -18.79
C THR A 34 -4.57 -25.18 -18.87
N SER A 35 -4.26 -25.79 -20.02
CA SER A 35 -4.14 -27.24 -20.11
C SER A 35 -3.30 -27.67 -18.92
N SER A 36 -3.89 -28.46 -18.03
CA SER A 36 -3.22 -29.10 -16.92
C SER A 36 -2.22 -30.12 -17.48
N GLU A 37 -1.14 -29.65 -18.12
CA GLU A 37 0.06 -30.44 -18.24
C GLU A 37 0.57 -30.59 -16.81
N ALA A 38 0.47 -31.81 -16.29
CA ALA A 38 0.98 -32.18 -15.00
C ALA A 38 2.48 -31.83 -14.95
N ILE A 39 2.79 -30.67 -14.38
CA ILE A 39 4.13 -30.34 -13.94
C ILE A 39 4.47 -31.41 -12.92
N SER A 40 5.42 -32.26 -13.25
CA SER A 40 5.95 -33.26 -12.33
C SER A 40 6.51 -32.50 -11.14
N GLU A 41 5.82 -32.49 -10.00
CA GLU A 41 6.26 -31.83 -8.77
C GLU A 41 7.70 -32.26 -8.48
N THR A 42 8.65 -31.39 -8.80
CA THR A 42 10.04 -31.67 -8.53
C THR A 42 10.24 -31.56 -7.03
N PRO A 43 11.02 -32.45 -6.36
CA PRO A 43 11.28 -32.34 -4.92
C PRO A 43 11.78 -30.96 -4.48
N LEU A 44 12.39 -30.21 -5.39
CA LEU A 44 12.90 -28.85 -5.18
C LEU A 44 11.77 -27.81 -4.94
N GLU A 45 10.61 -27.96 -5.58
CA GLU A 45 9.47 -27.04 -5.43
C GLU A 45 8.88 -27.08 -4.02
N SER A 46 8.83 -28.26 -3.41
CA SER A 46 8.32 -28.44 -2.04
C SER A 46 9.21 -27.74 -0.99
N TRP A 47 10.54 -27.87 -1.09
CA TRP A 47 11.45 -27.18 -0.17
C TRP A 47 11.40 -25.66 -0.34
N LEU A 48 11.28 -25.19 -1.58
CA LEU A 48 11.18 -23.77 -1.88
C LEU A 48 9.86 -23.17 -1.35
N LYS A 49 8.73 -23.87 -1.48
CA LYS A 49 7.46 -23.50 -0.83
C LYS A 49 7.60 -23.29 0.66
N ILE A 50 8.18 -24.27 1.35
CA ILE A 50 8.34 -24.23 2.81
C ILE A 50 9.17 -23.01 3.21
N ILE A 51 10.31 -22.77 2.55
CA ILE A 51 11.18 -21.62 2.86
C ILE A 51 10.44 -20.30 2.64
N VAL A 52 9.74 -20.17 1.50
CA VAL A 52 9.04 -18.94 1.17
C VAL A 52 7.85 -18.70 2.10
N ASP A 53 7.11 -19.73 2.49
CA ASP A 53 6.03 -19.59 3.47
C ASP A 53 6.54 -19.10 4.83
N TYR A 54 7.70 -19.58 5.29
CA TYR A 54 8.31 -19.07 6.52
C TYR A 54 8.79 -17.63 6.39
N LEU A 55 9.40 -17.26 5.25
CA LEU A 55 9.83 -15.89 5.00
C LEU A 55 8.64 -14.93 4.90
N ALA A 56 7.58 -15.33 4.20
CA ALA A 56 6.35 -14.58 4.08
C ALA A 56 5.69 -14.39 5.45
N ALA A 57 5.54 -15.45 6.23
CA ALA A 57 5.02 -15.36 7.60
C ALA A 57 5.88 -14.43 8.48
N GLY A 58 7.21 -14.50 8.37
CA GLY A 58 8.11 -13.59 9.08
C GLY A 58 7.91 -12.13 8.71
N ALA A 59 7.78 -11.83 7.41
CA ALA A 59 7.50 -10.48 6.93
C ALA A 59 6.11 -9.99 7.37
N GLU A 60 5.09 -10.84 7.30
CA GLU A 60 3.73 -10.53 7.76
C GLU A 60 3.71 -10.19 9.25
N ILE A 61 4.33 -11.02 10.09
CA ILE A 61 4.44 -10.79 11.53
C ILE A 61 5.17 -9.47 11.81
N ALA A 62 6.28 -9.21 11.12
CA ALA A 62 7.01 -7.95 11.28
C ALA A 62 6.14 -6.74 10.93
N GLY A 63 5.41 -6.79 9.81
CA GLY A 63 4.46 -5.76 9.40
C GLY A 63 3.37 -5.54 10.45
N THR A 64 2.72 -6.61 10.92
CA THR A 64 1.68 -6.56 11.95
C THR A 64 2.20 -5.95 13.25
N VAL A 65 3.40 -6.32 13.70
CA VAL A 65 4.01 -5.77 14.92
C VAL A 65 4.31 -4.28 14.76
N VAL A 66 4.92 -3.88 13.64
CA VAL A 66 5.26 -2.48 13.36
C VAL A 66 4.00 -1.61 13.34
N ILE A 67 2.95 -2.06 12.64
CA ILE A 67 1.66 -1.37 12.57
C ILE A 67 1.02 -1.30 13.96
N GLY A 68 0.96 -2.42 14.68
CA GLY A 68 0.38 -2.49 16.01
C GLY A 68 1.04 -1.50 16.98
N VAL A 69 2.37 -1.54 17.07
CA VAL A 69 3.14 -0.63 17.94
C VAL A 69 2.92 0.84 17.55
N ALA A 70 2.88 1.15 16.25
CA ALA A 70 2.60 2.51 15.78
C ALA A 70 1.23 2.98 16.26
N VAL A 71 0.18 2.18 16.03
CA VAL A 71 -1.20 2.50 16.43
C VAL A 71 -1.28 2.71 17.94
N PHE A 72 -0.73 1.80 18.75
CA PHE A 72 -0.72 1.94 20.21
C PHE A 72 -0.03 3.23 20.67
N ARG A 73 1.14 3.53 20.11
CA ARG A 73 1.89 4.76 20.42
C ARG A 73 1.13 6.02 20.01
N GLY A 74 0.47 5.98 18.86
CA GLY A 74 -0.38 7.06 18.36
C GLY A 74 -1.55 7.36 19.26
N ILE A 75 -2.29 6.34 19.66
CA ILE A 75 -3.43 6.45 20.60
C ILE A 75 -2.95 7.04 21.92
N PHE A 76 -1.85 6.53 22.48
CA PHE A 76 -1.32 7.04 23.74
C PHE A 76 -0.90 8.51 23.67
N ALA A 77 -0.21 8.90 22.59
CA ALA A 77 0.20 10.28 22.37
C ALA A 77 -1.00 11.22 22.23
N TYR A 78 -2.01 10.81 21.45
CA TYR A 78 -3.23 11.57 21.23
C TYR A 78 -4.04 11.73 22.53
N MET A 79 -4.23 10.64 23.29
CA MET A 79 -4.93 10.66 24.58
C MET A 79 -4.24 11.57 25.58
N ARG A 80 -2.91 11.49 25.68
CA ARG A 80 -2.13 12.38 26.55
C ARG A 80 -2.31 13.84 26.17
N GLN A 81 -2.33 14.17 24.88
CA GLN A 81 -2.55 15.53 24.42
C GLN A 81 -3.96 16.04 24.77
N LEU A 82 -4.98 15.20 24.64
CA LEU A 82 -6.36 15.54 24.99
C LEU A 82 -6.51 15.87 26.49
N LEU A 83 -5.76 15.18 27.35
CA LEU A 83 -5.76 15.39 28.80
C LEU A 83 -4.98 16.64 29.24
N TYR A 84 -3.96 17.06 28.48
CA TYR A 84 -3.19 18.27 28.75
C TYR A 84 -3.74 19.43 27.90
N TYR A 85 -4.74 20.11 28.44
CA TYR A 85 -5.45 21.25 27.83
C TYR A 85 -4.50 22.44 27.59
N SER A 86 -3.79 22.46 26.45
CA SER A 86 -2.88 23.54 26.07
C SER A 86 -3.08 23.95 24.60
N ARG A 87 -3.10 25.27 24.36
CA ARG A 87 -3.44 25.94 23.07
C ARG A 87 -2.50 25.63 21.89
N GLN A 88 -1.47 24.78 22.06
CA GLN A 88 -0.56 24.32 21.00
C GLN A 88 -1.04 23.05 20.25
N HIS A 89 -2.35 22.78 20.25
CA HIS A 89 -2.92 21.53 19.73
C HIS A 89 -2.71 21.26 18.24
N ILE A 90 -2.54 22.30 17.41
CA ILE A 90 -2.50 22.14 15.95
C ILE A 90 -1.16 21.50 15.51
N ASP A 91 -0.02 22.05 15.94
CA ASP A 91 1.31 21.55 15.56
C ASP A 91 1.61 20.15 16.13
N ALA A 92 1.14 19.88 17.36
CA ALA A 92 1.36 18.60 18.01
C ALA A 92 0.63 17.44 17.29
N THR A 93 -0.60 17.67 16.85
CA THR A 93 -1.42 16.66 16.15
C THR A 93 -0.85 16.33 14.77
N GLU A 94 -0.40 17.35 14.02
CA GLU A 94 0.26 17.16 12.72
C GLU A 94 1.54 16.32 12.88
N SER A 95 2.33 16.58 13.93
CA SER A 95 3.53 15.82 14.22
C SER A 95 3.26 14.33 14.55
N ILE A 96 2.16 14.03 15.24
CA ILE A 96 1.73 12.66 15.53
C ILE A 96 1.31 11.97 14.23
N ARG A 97 0.50 12.63 13.40
CA ARG A 97 0.04 12.10 12.10
C ARG A 97 1.22 11.77 11.19
N LEU A 98 2.21 12.66 11.06
CA LEU A 98 3.40 12.45 10.22
C LEU A 98 4.24 11.26 10.71
N LYS A 99 4.46 11.15 12.02
CA LYS A 99 5.22 10.03 12.61
C LYS A 99 4.50 8.71 12.43
N LEU A 100 3.19 8.68 12.65
CA LEU A 100 2.37 7.50 12.42
C LEU A 100 2.37 7.07 10.96
N GLY A 101 2.16 8.01 10.04
CA GLY A 101 2.18 7.74 8.60
C GLY A 101 3.47 7.06 8.17
N ARG A 102 4.63 7.57 8.60
CA ARG A 102 5.93 6.98 8.26
C ARG A 102 6.09 5.53 8.73
N VAL A 103 5.69 5.23 9.97
CA VAL A 103 5.80 3.86 10.52
C VAL A 103 4.77 2.92 9.91
N LEU A 104 3.56 3.41 9.60
CA LEU A 104 2.54 2.64 8.91
C LEU A 104 2.99 2.26 7.50
N THR A 105 3.60 3.18 6.74
CA THR A 105 4.16 2.88 5.41
C THR A 105 5.20 1.76 5.49
N LEU A 106 6.09 1.79 6.48
CA LEU A 106 7.06 0.72 6.69
C LEU A 106 6.38 -0.62 6.99
N GLY A 107 5.36 -0.63 7.85
CA GLY A 107 4.58 -1.82 8.14
C GLY A 107 3.93 -2.43 6.89
N LEU A 108 3.40 -1.57 6.01
CA LEU A 108 2.81 -1.98 4.73
C LEU A 108 3.83 -2.52 3.73
N GLU A 109 5.09 -2.07 3.78
CA GLU A 109 6.15 -2.65 2.94
C GLU A 109 6.43 -4.10 3.31
N PHE A 110 6.42 -4.44 4.59
CA PHE A 110 6.59 -5.82 5.05
C PHE A 110 5.41 -6.71 4.66
N THR A 111 4.17 -6.23 4.79
CA THR A 111 3.00 -7.04 4.40
C THR A 111 2.97 -7.26 2.89
N VAL A 112 3.29 -6.24 2.09
CA VAL A 112 3.39 -6.39 0.63
C VAL A 112 4.53 -7.34 0.23
N ALA A 113 5.66 -7.33 0.95
CA ALA A 113 6.73 -8.29 0.71
C ALA A 113 6.27 -9.73 0.97
N SER A 114 5.48 -9.97 2.03
CA SER A 114 4.85 -11.28 2.29
C SER A 114 3.96 -11.74 1.12
N ASP A 115 3.11 -10.84 0.61
CA ASP A 115 2.18 -11.15 -0.49
C ASP A 115 2.91 -11.46 -1.80
N ILE A 116 3.98 -10.71 -2.11
CA ILE A 116 4.85 -10.97 -3.26
C ILE A 116 5.52 -12.34 -3.13
N LEU A 117 6.04 -12.66 -1.95
CA LEU A 117 6.69 -13.95 -1.67
C LEU A 117 5.73 -15.13 -1.92
N ARG A 118 4.52 -15.09 -1.37
CA ARG A 118 3.51 -16.14 -1.58
C ARG A 118 3.13 -16.30 -3.06
N THR A 119 2.94 -15.18 -3.76
CA THR A 119 2.55 -15.20 -5.18
C THR A 119 3.67 -15.73 -6.09
N ALA A 120 4.93 -15.53 -5.72
CA ALA A 120 6.08 -15.97 -6.52
C ALA A 120 6.24 -17.50 -6.58
N VAL A 121 5.74 -18.24 -5.58
CA VAL A 121 6.00 -19.68 -5.46
C VAL A 121 4.80 -20.56 -5.77
N ALA A 122 3.59 -20.07 -5.52
CA ALA A 122 2.38 -20.82 -5.83
C ALA A 122 1.29 -19.85 -6.34
N PRO A 123 1.41 -19.34 -7.57
CA PRO A 123 0.41 -18.43 -8.12
C PRO A 123 -0.92 -19.18 -8.30
N THR A 124 -1.82 -19.11 -7.31
CA THR A 124 -3.20 -19.53 -7.51
C THR A 124 -3.99 -18.38 -8.14
N ARG A 125 -5.11 -18.69 -8.80
CA ARG A 125 -6.00 -17.66 -9.37
C ARG A 125 -6.49 -16.68 -8.29
N GLN A 126 -6.72 -17.17 -7.07
CA GLN A 126 -7.15 -16.36 -5.93
C GLN A 126 -6.00 -15.44 -5.46
N ASP A 127 -4.76 -15.95 -5.44
CA ASP A 127 -3.60 -15.19 -4.97
C ASP A 127 -3.22 -14.07 -5.94
N ILE A 128 -3.30 -14.31 -7.25
CA ILE A 128 -3.09 -13.27 -8.28
C ILE A 128 -4.13 -12.15 -8.13
N LEU A 129 -5.39 -12.50 -7.87
CA LEU A 129 -6.46 -11.52 -7.65
C LEU A 129 -6.25 -10.74 -6.34
N ASN A 130 -5.85 -11.42 -5.27
CA ASN A 130 -5.54 -10.77 -3.99
C ASN A 130 -4.37 -9.80 -4.13
N LEU A 131 -3.28 -10.23 -4.78
CA LEU A 131 -2.12 -9.36 -5.04
C LEU A 131 -2.52 -8.16 -5.92
N GLY A 132 -3.32 -8.38 -6.97
CA GLY A 132 -3.85 -7.32 -7.81
C GLY A 132 -4.69 -6.31 -7.03
N ALA A 133 -5.54 -6.77 -6.11
CA ALA A 133 -6.33 -5.91 -5.24
C ALA A 133 -5.46 -5.10 -4.27
N ILE A 134 -4.44 -5.72 -3.66
CA ILE A 134 -3.50 -5.06 -2.74
C ILE A 134 -2.69 -3.97 -3.47
N VAL A 135 -2.15 -4.26 -4.65
CA VAL A 135 -1.40 -3.30 -5.47
C VAL A 135 -2.28 -2.13 -5.89
N LEU A 136 -3.52 -2.41 -6.30
CA LEU A 136 -4.49 -1.37 -6.64
C LEU A 136 -4.80 -0.47 -5.43
N LEU A 137 -5.05 -1.06 -4.26
CA LEU A 137 -5.32 -0.33 -3.03
C LEU A 137 -4.13 0.58 -2.66
N ARG A 138 -2.90 0.06 -2.73
CA ARG A 138 -1.68 0.85 -2.48
C ARG A 138 -1.53 2.01 -3.46
N THR A 139 -1.83 1.78 -4.74
CA THR A 139 -1.78 2.82 -5.78
C THR A 139 -2.79 3.93 -5.50
N LEU A 140 -4.02 3.56 -5.16
CA LEU A 140 -5.08 4.51 -4.80
C LEU A 140 -4.73 5.33 -3.55
N LEU A 141 -4.25 4.68 -2.49
CA LEU A 141 -3.86 5.37 -1.25
C LEU A 141 -2.69 6.32 -1.48
N ASN A 142 -1.63 5.87 -2.17
CA ASN A 142 -0.48 6.71 -2.47
C ASN A 142 -0.88 7.91 -3.33
N TYR A 143 -1.76 7.69 -4.30
CA TYR A 143 -2.32 8.76 -5.12
C TYR A 143 -3.10 9.79 -4.30
N PHE A 144 -4.00 9.35 -3.42
CA PHE A 144 -4.78 10.27 -2.57
C PHE A 144 -3.89 11.07 -1.62
N LEU A 145 -2.86 10.43 -1.05
CA LEU A 145 -1.92 11.08 -0.15
C LEU A 145 -1.12 12.17 -0.86
N GLU A 146 -0.55 11.85 -2.03
CA GLU A 146 0.19 12.77 -2.88
C GLU A 146 -0.68 13.98 -3.25
N ARG A 147 -1.95 13.73 -3.62
CA ARG A 147 -2.91 14.78 -3.96
C ARG A 147 -3.28 15.67 -2.76
N GLU A 148 -3.41 15.11 -1.56
CA GLU A 148 -3.67 15.88 -0.34
C GLU A 148 -2.48 16.79 -0.01
N ILE A 149 -1.26 16.29 -0.13
CA ILE A 149 -0.02 17.05 0.11
C ILE A 149 0.08 18.22 -0.88
N GLN A 150 -0.13 17.97 -2.17
CA GLN A 150 -0.08 19.03 -3.20
C GLN A 150 -1.12 20.13 -2.95
N GLN A 151 -2.33 19.79 -2.49
CA GLN A 151 -3.34 20.79 -2.13
C GLN A 151 -2.91 21.64 -0.93
N VAL A 152 -2.30 21.02 0.08
CA VAL A 152 -1.79 21.72 1.26
C VAL A 152 -0.64 22.66 0.87
N GLU A 153 0.27 22.22 0.00
CA GLU A 153 1.38 23.04 -0.50
C GLU A 153 0.89 24.23 -1.35
N GLN A 154 -0.09 24.01 -2.24
CA GLN A 154 -0.69 25.08 -3.03
C GLN A 154 -1.41 26.11 -2.15
N ASN A 155 -2.18 25.67 -1.14
CA ASN A 155 -2.83 26.57 -0.19
C ASN A 155 -1.81 27.39 0.63
N ARG A 156 -0.67 26.79 1.00
CA ARG A 156 0.42 27.50 1.69
C ARG A 156 1.15 28.49 0.78
N ALA A 157 1.23 28.23 -0.52
CA ALA A 157 1.81 29.15 -1.48
C ALA A 157 0.92 30.38 -1.70
N ASN A 158 -0.39 30.18 -1.93
CA ASN A 158 -1.34 31.30 -2.11
C ASN A 158 -1.39 32.24 -0.90
N ASN A 159 -1.34 31.72 0.33
CA ASN A 159 -1.36 32.54 1.55
C ASN A 159 -0.07 33.36 1.80
N ARG A 160 0.99 33.20 1.00
CA ARG A 160 2.24 33.99 1.12
C ARG A 160 2.29 35.17 0.16
N ASP A 161 1.44 35.17 -0.86
CA ASP A 161 1.38 36.20 -1.91
C ASP A 161 0.27 37.24 -1.64
N ASP A 162 -0.53 37.05 -0.58
CA ASP A 162 -1.49 38.01 0.00
C ASP A 162 -0.91 38.69 1.26
#